data_AF-A7WK46-F1
#
_entry.id   AF-A7WK46-F1
#
_cell.length_a   1.000
_cell.length_b   1.000
_cell.length_c   1.000
_cell.angle_alpha   90.00
_cell.angle_beta   90.00
_cell.angle_gamma   90.00
#
_symmetry.space_group_name_H-M   'P 1'
#
loop_
_entity.id
_entity.type
_entity.pdbx_description
1 polymer ?
#
loop_
_entity_poly.entity_id
_entity_poly.type
_entity_poly.pdbx_seq_one_letter_code
_entity_poly.pdbx_strand_id
1 'polypeptide(L)'
;MATLYELSDASWELIKDLVSPEQKMGRPRSDDRLVLHGILWILCSGAAWRDLPERFGPWSAVYQRFRDWRDNCTFDRKLERLHIRLNHEGLIDLDTWMIDSTAVRATRASSDAGKRGPEEPLDHALGRSRGGLTTRIHMVCDANGLPLRFMLSPGQASDIAHARPLLDQVRILGKPGRPRKRSRWLLADNGYDAEHLRYYCDRYRMQPVIPLRAMPRKPGLACPDSLIVQSIGSATSLSGCLAG
;
A
#
# COMPACT_ATOMS: atom_id res chain seq x y z
N MET A 1 -7.38 -22.25 -18.34
CA MET A 1 -7.73 -21.13 -17.46
C MET A 1 -7.05 -21.35 -16.13
N ALA A 2 -6.22 -20.41 -15.67
CA ALA A 2 -5.59 -20.49 -14.35
C ALA A 2 -6.67 -20.27 -13.28
N THR A 3 -6.79 -21.18 -12.31
CA THR A 3 -7.54 -20.90 -11.08
C THR A 3 -6.74 -19.89 -10.24
N LEU A 4 -7.38 -19.22 -9.27
CA LEU A 4 -6.70 -18.22 -8.40
C LEU A 4 -5.43 -18.74 -7.72
N TYR A 5 -5.28 -20.05 -7.60
CA TYR A 5 -4.23 -20.71 -6.83
C TYR A 5 -3.23 -21.50 -7.68
N GLU A 6 -3.46 -21.60 -9.00
CA GLU A 6 -2.64 -22.41 -9.89
C GLU A 6 -2.02 -21.54 -10.98
N LEU A 7 -0.71 -21.60 -11.08
CA LEU A 7 0.03 -20.88 -12.09
C LEU A 7 -0.10 -21.58 -13.43
N SER A 8 -0.32 -20.80 -14.50
CA SER A 8 -0.16 -21.30 -15.86
C SER A 8 1.30 -21.71 -16.12
N ASP A 9 1.54 -22.58 -17.09
CA ASP A 9 2.90 -22.98 -17.48
C ASP A 9 3.76 -21.77 -17.87
N ALA A 10 3.17 -20.82 -18.60
CA ALA A 10 3.82 -19.58 -18.98
C ALA A 10 4.21 -18.73 -17.76
N SER A 11 3.35 -18.64 -16.74
CA SER A 11 3.66 -17.92 -15.50
C SER A 11 4.74 -18.64 -14.69
N TRP A 12 4.73 -19.97 -14.68
CA TRP A 12 5.71 -20.78 -13.98
C TRP A 12 7.11 -20.62 -14.56
N GLU A 13 7.26 -20.70 -15.89
CA GLU A 13 8.55 -20.60 -16.55
C GLU A 13 9.24 -19.24 -16.32
N LEU A 14 8.50 -18.17 -16.01
CA LEU A 14 9.08 -16.86 -15.67
C LEU A 14 9.81 -16.82 -14.33
N ILE A 15 9.39 -17.67 -13.39
CA ILE A 15 9.83 -17.61 -11.99
C ILE A 15 10.54 -18.88 -11.54
N LYS A 16 10.50 -19.95 -12.34
CA LYS A 16 11.00 -21.29 -12.02
C LYS A 16 12.43 -21.29 -11.52
N ASP A 17 13.31 -20.51 -12.16
CA ASP A 17 14.73 -20.36 -11.78
C ASP A 17 14.92 -19.78 -10.37
N LEU A 18 13.98 -18.97 -9.86
CA LEU A 18 14.02 -18.42 -8.52
C LEU A 18 13.53 -19.38 -7.45
N VAL A 19 12.50 -20.17 -7.78
CA VAL A 19 11.80 -21.04 -6.82
C VAL A 19 12.36 -22.44 -6.76
N SER A 20 12.83 -22.94 -7.89
CA SER A 20 13.32 -24.29 -8.06
C SER A 20 14.76 -24.26 -8.64
N PRO A 21 15.72 -23.67 -7.91
CA PRO A 21 17.11 -23.73 -8.33
C PRO A 21 17.60 -25.18 -8.27
N GLU A 22 18.45 -25.56 -9.23
CA GLU A 22 18.99 -26.91 -9.34
C GLU A 22 19.63 -27.38 -8.02
N GLN A 23 19.22 -28.58 -7.59
CA GLN A 23 19.86 -29.26 -6.47
C GLN A 23 20.89 -30.24 -7.00
N LYS A 24 22.15 -30.00 -6.63
CA LYS A 24 23.27 -30.89 -6.98
C LYS A 24 23.43 -32.08 -6.02
N MET A 25 22.88 -32.00 -4.81
CA MET A 25 23.08 -32.99 -3.76
C MET A 25 21.90 -33.01 -2.77
N GLY A 26 21.68 -34.18 -2.14
CA GLY A 26 20.69 -34.37 -1.07
C GLY A 26 19.43 -35.11 -1.52
N ARG A 27 18.46 -35.23 -0.60
CA ARG A 27 17.16 -35.83 -0.90
C ARG A 27 16.43 -35.00 -1.98
N PRO A 28 15.81 -35.64 -2.98
CA PRO A 28 15.00 -34.93 -3.98
C PRO A 28 13.97 -34.00 -3.31
N ARG A 29 13.90 -32.77 -3.79
CA ARG A 29 12.88 -31.80 -3.36
C ARG A 29 11.48 -32.25 -3.77
N SER A 30 10.50 -31.89 -2.96
CA SER A 30 9.10 -31.85 -3.38
C SER A 30 8.94 -30.91 -4.58
N ASP A 31 7.93 -31.16 -5.41
CA ASP A 31 7.62 -30.31 -6.55
C ASP A 31 7.37 -28.86 -6.10
N ASP A 32 8.31 -27.96 -6.42
CA ASP A 32 8.25 -26.55 -5.99
C ASP A 32 7.06 -25.80 -6.62
N ARG A 33 6.54 -26.26 -7.76
CA ARG A 33 5.33 -25.68 -8.37
C ARG A 33 4.11 -25.99 -7.54
N LEU A 34 3.97 -27.26 -7.15
CA LEU A 34 2.88 -27.72 -6.31
C LEU A 34 2.93 -27.06 -4.92
N VAL A 35 4.13 -26.90 -4.35
CA VAL A 35 4.34 -26.16 -3.11
C VAL A 35 3.92 -24.70 -3.25
N LEU A 36 4.30 -24.02 -4.35
CA LEU A 36 3.87 -22.65 -4.60
C LEU A 36 2.35 -22.53 -4.76
N HIS A 37 1.69 -23.47 -5.43
CA HIS A 37 0.23 -23.51 -5.50
C HIS A 37 -0.40 -23.66 -4.10
N GLY A 38 0.17 -24.50 -3.24
CA GLY A 38 -0.27 -24.64 -1.84
C GLY A 38 -0.11 -23.34 -1.05
N ILE A 39 0.99 -22.62 -1.23
CA ILE A 39 1.20 -21.30 -0.62
C ILE A 39 0.14 -20.31 -1.12
N LEU A 40 -0.08 -20.21 -2.43
CA LEU A 40 -1.09 -19.32 -3.01
C LEU A 40 -2.49 -19.65 -2.49
N TRP A 41 -2.82 -20.93 -2.36
CA TRP A 41 -4.08 -21.38 -1.78
C TRP A 41 -4.29 -20.85 -0.36
N ILE A 42 -3.29 -20.97 0.52
CA ILE A 42 -3.36 -20.42 1.88
C ILE A 42 -3.49 -18.90 1.86
N LEU A 43 -2.66 -18.20 1.07
CA LEU A 43 -2.63 -16.73 1.06
C LEU A 43 -3.92 -16.11 0.52
N CYS A 44 -4.55 -16.74 -0.46
CA CYS A 44 -5.78 -16.24 -1.07
C CYS A 44 -7.04 -16.73 -0.34
N SER A 45 -7.02 -17.91 0.30
CA SER A 45 -8.17 -18.39 1.10
C SER A 45 -8.20 -17.84 2.52
N GLY A 46 -7.04 -17.49 3.09
CA GLY A 46 -6.89 -17.13 4.50
C GLY A 46 -7.04 -18.31 5.48
N ALA A 47 -7.06 -19.55 4.99
CA ALA A 47 -7.17 -20.75 5.83
C ALA A 47 -5.92 -20.94 6.72
N ALA A 48 -6.06 -21.70 7.80
CA ALA A 48 -4.90 -22.05 8.62
C ALA A 48 -3.97 -23.00 7.84
N TRP A 49 -2.66 -22.88 8.08
CA TRP A 49 -1.67 -23.77 7.43
C TRP A 49 -1.97 -25.26 7.63
N ARG A 50 -2.52 -25.64 8.79
CA ARG A 50 -2.89 -27.03 9.09
C ARG A 50 -4.07 -27.54 8.26
N ASP A 51 -4.87 -26.64 7.69
CA ASP A 51 -6.01 -26.96 6.84
C ASP A 51 -5.61 -27.02 5.35
N LEU A 52 -4.30 -26.97 5.05
CA LEU A 52 -3.81 -27.11 3.70
C LEU A 52 -4.27 -28.47 3.10
N PRO A 53 -4.93 -28.46 1.93
CA PRO A 53 -5.33 -29.69 1.28
C PRO A 53 -4.15 -30.62 0.98
N GLU A 54 -4.32 -31.90 1.27
CA GLU A 54 -3.27 -32.93 1.15
C GLU A 54 -2.69 -33.04 -0.27
N ARG A 55 -3.46 -32.65 -1.30
CA ARG A 55 -2.99 -32.60 -2.70
C ARG A 55 -1.75 -31.72 -2.91
N PHE A 56 -1.48 -30.76 -2.02
CA PHE A 56 -0.30 -29.89 -2.08
C PHE A 56 0.90 -30.44 -1.30
N GLY A 57 0.75 -31.61 -0.67
CA GLY A 57 1.74 -32.24 0.20
C GLY A 57 1.63 -31.81 1.67
N PRO A 58 2.58 -32.25 2.51
CA PRO A 58 2.55 -31.99 3.94
C PRO A 58 2.62 -30.50 4.26
N TRP A 59 1.67 -29.99 5.05
CA TRP A 59 1.60 -28.56 5.39
C TRP A 59 2.89 -28.00 5.99
N SER A 60 3.61 -28.81 6.77
CA SER A 60 4.87 -28.42 7.41
C SER A 60 5.97 -28.15 6.39
N ALA A 61 6.03 -28.94 5.32
CA ALA A 61 7.00 -28.75 4.23
C ALA A 61 6.67 -27.50 3.41
N VAL A 62 5.38 -27.27 3.12
CA VAL A 62 4.92 -26.07 2.39
C VAL A 62 5.19 -24.80 3.20
N TYR A 63 4.89 -24.82 4.50
CA TYR A 63 5.17 -23.70 5.39
C TYR A 63 6.67 -23.43 5.54
N GLN A 64 7.50 -24.47 5.69
CA GLN A 64 8.95 -24.32 5.74
C GLN A 64 9.46 -23.66 4.45
N ARG A 65 8.97 -24.08 3.28
CA ARG A 65 9.36 -23.46 2.00
C ARG A 65 8.91 -22.01 1.91
N PHE A 66 7.70 -21.68 2.35
CA PHE A 66 7.23 -20.29 2.43
C PHE A 66 8.18 -19.44 3.29
N ARG A 67 8.56 -19.93 4.47
CA ARG A 67 9.52 -19.26 5.34
C ARG A 67 10.89 -19.07 4.69
N ASP A 68 11.44 -20.13 4.10
CA ASP A 68 12.74 -20.07 3.41
C ASP A 68 12.71 -19.01 2.29
N TRP A 69 11.66 -19.01 1.47
CA TRP A 69 11.48 -18.06 0.36
C TRP A 69 11.23 -16.63 0.82
N ARG A 70 10.61 -16.43 1.98
CA ARG A 70 10.47 -15.12 2.61
C ARG A 70 11.83 -14.64 3.11
N ASP A 71 12.53 -15.46 3.89
CA ASP A 71 13.76 -15.08 4.58
C ASP A 71 14.92 -14.85 3.60
N ASN A 72 14.92 -15.53 2.45
CA ASN A 72 15.92 -15.34 1.39
C ASN A 72 15.47 -14.35 0.28
N CYS A 73 14.39 -13.59 0.49
CA CYS A 73 13.87 -12.57 -0.44
C CYS A 73 13.48 -13.11 -1.83
N THR A 74 13.10 -14.39 -1.94
CA THR A 74 12.64 -14.98 -3.22
C THR A 74 11.38 -14.29 -3.73
N PHE A 75 10.45 -13.90 -2.85
CA PHE A 75 9.25 -13.16 -3.25
C PHE A 75 9.56 -11.78 -3.83
N ASP A 76 10.50 -11.04 -3.23
CA ASP A 76 10.92 -9.74 -3.75
C ASP A 76 11.56 -9.86 -5.13
N ARG A 77 12.42 -10.87 -5.33
CA ARG A 77 13.05 -11.15 -6.63
C ARG A 77 12.02 -11.51 -7.71
N LYS A 78 10.96 -12.24 -7.35
CA LYS A 78 9.85 -12.52 -8.27
C LYS A 78 9.13 -11.24 -8.67
N LEU A 79 8.76 -10.42 -7.69
CA LEU A 79 8.04 -9.17 -7.95
C LEU A 79 8.86 -8.23 -8.84
N GLU A 80 10.15 -8.07 -8.53
CA GLU A 80 11.08 -7.28 -9.34
C GLU A 80 11.15 -7.77 -10.78
N ARG A 81 11.19 -9.09 -10.99
CA ARG A 81 11.19 -9.67 -12.34
C ARG A 81 9.92 -9.38 -13.11
N LEU A 82 8.77 -9.51 -12.45
CA LEU A 82 7.48 -9.20 -13.04
C LEU A 82 7.40 -7.72 -13.40
N HIS A 83 7.89 -6.82 -12.53
CA HIS A 83 7.99 -5.39 -12.84
C HIS A 83 8.87 -5.10 -14.05
N ILE A 84 10.06 -5.71 -14.15
CA ILE A 84 10.94 -5.53 -15.33
C ILE A 84 10.21 -5.92 -16.61
N ARG A 85 9.54 -7.09 -16.59
CA ARG A 85 8.80 -7.59 -17.75
C ARG A 85 7.65 -6.66 -18.13
N LEU A 86 6.79 -6.32 -17.18
CA LEU A 86 5.63 -5.45 -17.41
C LEU A 86 6.07 -4.07 -17.90
N ASN A 87 7.18 -3.54 -17.40
CA ASN A 87 7.72 -2.26 -17.87
C ASN A 87 8.27 -2.37 -19.30
N HIS A 88 8.93 -3.47 -19.65
CA HIS A 88 9.39 -3.72 -21.02
C HIS A 88 8.22 -3.84 -22.01
N GLU A 89 7.11 -4.45 -21.58
CA GLU A 89 5.87 -4.56 -22.35
C GLU A 89 5.04 -3.26 -22.37
N GLY A 90 5.46 -2.22 -21.64
CA GLY A 90 4.75 -0.94 -21.57
C GLY A 90 3.43 -1.00 -20.78
N LEU A 91 3.28 -2.00 -19.91
CA LEU A 91 2.07 -2.25 -19.13
C LEU A 91 2.06 -1.54 -17.76
N ILE A 92 3.18 -0.94 -17.35
CA ILE A 92 3.23 -0.10 -16.14
C ILE A 92 2.96 1.35 -16.54
N ASP A 93 1.95 1.96 -15.92
CA ASP A 93 1.78 3.41 -16.00
C ASP A 93 2.91 4.08 -15.21
N LEU A 94 3.82 4.70 -15.95
CA LEU A 94 4.92 5.43 -15.38
C LEU A 94 4.47 6.84 -14.94
N ASP A 95 3.51 7.47 -15.60
CA ASP A 95 3.17 8.86 -15.35
C ASP A 95 2.36 9.08 -14.08
N THR A 96 1.55 8.12 -13.65
CA THR A 96 0.63 8.31 -12.53
C THR A 96 0.85 7.26 -11.45
N TRP A 97 1.22 7.72 -10.25
CA TRP A 97 1.30 6.87 -9.06
C TRP A 97 0.23 7.26 -8.06
N MET A 98 -0.36 6.26 -7.42
CA MET A 98 -1.33 6.40 -6.34
C MET A 98 -0.72 5.86 -5.05
N ILE A 99 -0.90 6.57 -3.94
CA ILE A 99 -0.49 6.13 -2.61
C ILE A 99 -1.69 6.00 -1.69
N ASP A 100 -1.75 4.89 -0.98
CA ASP A 100 -2.76 4.63 0.05
C ASP A 100 -2.21 3.70 1.12
N SER A 101 -2.95 3.55 2.22
CA SER A 101 -2.62 2.64 3.31
C SER A 101 -3.86 1.95 3.85
N THR A 102 -3.68 0.73 4.36
CA THR A 102 -4.75 -0.02 5.01
C THR A 102 -4.27 -0.66 6.30
N ALA A 103 -5.14 -0.72 7.31
CA ALA A 103 -4.83 -1.35 8.59
C ALA A 103 -5.38 -2.79 8.63
N VAL A 104 -4.49 -3.75 8.85
CA VAL A 104 -4.82 -5.17 9.01
C VAL A 104 -4.67 -5.54 10.48
N ARG A 105 -5.67 -6.23 11.04
CA ARG A 105 -5.57 -6.75 12.42
C ARG A 105 -4.59 -7.92 12.47
N ALA A 106 -3.72 -7.91 13.46
CA ALA A 106 -2.91 -9.06 13.79
C ALA A 106 -3.82 -10.14 14.38
N THR A 107 -3.60 -11.39 13.98
CA THR A 107 -4.30 -12.53 14.55
C THR A 107 -3.82 -12.77 15.99
N ARG A 108 -4.65 -13.36 16.86
CA ARG A 108 -4.24 -13.67 18.24
C ARG A 108 -2.95 -14.50 18.31
N ALA A 109 -2.71 -15.39 17.35
CA ALA A 109 -1.49 -16.19 17.24
C ALA A 109 -0.21 -15.38 16.96
N SER A 110 -0.33 -14.15 16.42
CA SER A 110 0.78 -13.20 16.26
C SER A 110 0.89 -12.19 17.42
N SER A 111 -0.04 -12.27 18.39
CA SER A 111 -0.13 -11.38 19.55
C SER A 111 0.60 -11.91 20.79
N ASP A 112 0.85 -13.23 20.86
CA ASP A 112 1.40 -13.95 22.01
C ASP A 112 2.90 -14.32 21.86
N ALA A 113 3.61 -13.75 20.89
CA ALA A 113 5.03 -14.04 20.68
C ALA A 113 5.96 -13.48 21.76
N GLY A 114 5.45 -12.76 22.78
CA GLY A 114 6.27 -12.30 23.89
C GLY A 114 6.36 -13.34 25.01
N LYS A 115 7.36 -14.24 24.93
CA LYS A 115 8.07 -14.89 26.06
C LYS A 115 8.81 -16.17 25.59
N ARG A 116 9.98 -16.02 24.95
CA ARG A 116 11.22 -16.83 25.12
C ARG A 116 12.07 -16.84 23.84
N GLY A 117 13.06 -15.95 23.77
CA GLY A 117 14.17 -16.01 22.83
C GLY A 117 15.08 -14.78 22.96
N PRO A 118 16.41 -14.90 22.78
CA PRO A 118 17.29 -13.75 22.82
C PRO A 118 17.13 -12.94 21.53
N GLU A 119 17.00 -11.62 21.69
CA GLU A 119 16.93 -10.59 20.63
C GLU A 119 15.72 -10.69 19.67
N GLU A 120 14.54 -10.32 20.16
CA GLU A 120 13.37 -10.04 19.31
C GLU A 120 13.58 -8.71 18.55
N PRO A 121 13.42 -8.67 17.20
CA PRO A 121 13.55 -7.43 16.44
C PRO A 121 12.51 -6.39 16.86
N LEU A 122 12.93 -5.12 17.01
CA LEU A 122 12.10 -4.00 17.47
C LEU A 122 10.83 -3.75 16.61
N ASP A 123 10.80 -4.19 15.35
CA ASP A 123 9.77 -3.80 14.37
C ASP A 123 9.07 -5.00 13.71
N HIS A 124 8.21 -5.72 14.46
CA HIS A 124 7.21 -6.61 13.85
C HIS A 124 6.09 -5.84 13.10
N ALA A 125 6.21 -4.51 12.99
CA ALA A 125 5.17 -3.61 12.49
C ALA A 125 3.81 -3.83 13.20
N LEU A 126 3.85 -4.31 14.45
CA LEU A 126 2.69 -4.52 15.29
C LEU A 126 2.47 -3.29 16.16
N GLY A 127 1.26 -2.75 16.09
CA GLY A 127 0.89 -1.52 16.76
C GLY A 127 -0.44 -1.64 17.49
N ARG A 128 -0.53 -1.08 18.70
CA ARG A 128 -1.78 -1.08 19.47
C ARG A 128 -2.73 -0.01 18.92
N SER A 129 -3.90 -0.42 18.46
CA SER A 129 -5.02 0.47 18.11
C SER A 129 -6.26 0.13 18.94
N ARG A 130 -7.36 0.90 18.77
CA ARG A 130 -8.62 0.68 19.50
C ARG A 130 -9.22 -0.71 19.27
N GLY A 131 -8.81 -1.42 18.21
CA GLY A 131 -9.27 -2.76 17.85
C GLY A 131 -8.31 -3.92 18.15
N GLY A 132 -7.21 -3.67 18.88
CA GLY A 132 -6.18 -4.66 19.19
C GLY A 132 -4.84 -4.39 18.49
N LEU A 133 -3.98 -5.41 18.40
CA LEU A 133 -2.74 -5.31 17.62
C LEU A 133 -3.06 -5.25 16.13
N THR A 134 -2.46 -4.28 15.46
CA THR A 134 -2.72 -3.94 14.06
C THR A 134 -1.41 -3.57 13.37
N THR A 135 -1.32 -3.88 12.08
CA THR A 135 -0.24 -3.49 11.17
C THR A 135 -0.84 -2.65 10.07
N ARG A 136 -0.18 -1.57 9.68
CA ARG A 136 -0.54 -0.81 8.48
C ARG A 136 0.31 -1.26 7.30
N ILE A 137 -0.35 -1.49 6.18
CA ILE A 137 0.27 -1.75 4.89
C ILE A 137 0.13 -0.46 4.09
N HIS A 138 1.25 0.22 3.82
CA HIS A 138 1.32 1.35 2.91
C HIS A 138 1.70 0.83 1.53
N MET A 139 1.05 1.32 0.48
CA MET A 139 1.28 0.85 -0.88
C MET A 139 1.32 2.01 -1.87
N VAL A 140 2.25 1.93 -2.81
CA VAL A 140 2.24 2.72 -4.04
C VAL A 140 1.87 1.79 -5.18
N CYS A 141 0.89 2.19 -5.98
CA CYS A 141 0.52 1.52 -7.23
C CYS A 141 0.54 2.50 -8.41
N ASP A 142 0.56 1.97 -9.62
CA ASP A 142 0.31 2.76 -10.83
C ASP A 142 -1.19 3.02 -11.05
N ALA A 143 -1.56 3.76 -12.10
CA ALA A 143 -2.98 4.02 -12.41
C ALA A 143 -3.79 2.78 -12.82
N ASN A 144 -3.13 1.69 -13.22
CA ASN A 144 -3.78 0.43 -13.55
C ASN A 144 -4.00 -0.44 -12.30
N GLY A 145 -3.58 0.02 -11.12
CA GLY A 145 -3.66 -0.72 -9.87
C GLY A 145 -2.51 -1.72 -9.67
N LEU A 146 -1.45 -1.67 -10.49
CA LEU A 146 -0.28 -2.52 -10.33
C LEU A 146 0.53 -2.06 -9.11
N PRO A 147 0.71 -2.90 -8.07
CA PRO A 147 1.51 -2.54 -6.92
C PRO A 147 2.98 -2.37 -7.30
N LEU A 148 3.54 -1.20 -7.04
CA LEU A 148 4.94 -0.85 -7.31
C LEU A 148 5.82 -1.08 -6.09
N ARG A 149 5.32 -0.72 -4.89
CA ARG A 149 6.03 -0.93 -3.63
C ARG A 149 5.05 -0.97 -2.46
N PHE A 150 5.39 -1.73 -1.43
CA PHE A 150 4.68 -1.72 -0.16
C PHE A 150 5.67 -1.56 1.01
N MET A 151 5.16 -1.05 2.13
CA MET A 151 5.88 -0.90 3.39
C MET A 151 4.94 -1.24 4.53
N LEU A 152 5.46 -1.90 5.56
CA LEU A 152 4.72 -2.18 6.77
C LEU A 152 5.09 -1.17 7.87
N SER A 153 4.12 -0.76 8.66
CA SER A 153 4.34 0.01 9.88
C SER A 153 3.42 -0.47 11.01
N PRO A 154 3.72 -0.12 12.26
CA PRO A 154 2.78 -0.30 13.36
C PRO A 154 1.41 0.33 13.06
N GLY A 155 0.32 -0.29 13.53
CA GLY A 155 -1.05 0.12 13.22
C GLY A 155 -1.47 1.53 13.67
N GLN A 156 -0.81 2.10 14.69
CA GLN A 156 -1.01 3.48 15.13
C GLN A 156 -0.21 4.51 14.32
N ALA A 157 0.70 4.05 13.46
CA ALA A 157 1.56 4.94 12.70
C ALA A 157 0.74 5.81 11.73
N SER A 158 1.16 7.06 11.55
CA SER A 158 0.52 7.97 10.62
C SER A 158 0.91 7.65 9.18
N ASP A 159 -0.05 7.76 8.27
CA ASP A 159 0.14 7.44 6.84
C ASP A 159 1.10 8.41 6.16
N ILE A 160 0.92 9.70 6.45
CA ILE A 160 1.79 10.75 5.94
C ILE A 160 3.27 10.58 6.37
N ALA A 161 3.52 10.04 7.56
CA ALA A 161 4.89 9.80 8.04
C ALA A 161 5.62 8.73 7.22
N HIS A 162 4.88 7.80 6.60
CA HIS A 162 5.42 6.70 5.80
C HIS A 162 5.38 6.99 4.29
N ALA A 163 4.71 8.06 3.86
CA ALA A 163 4.61 8.44 2.45
C ALA A 163 5.99 8.66 1.79
N ARG A 164 6.84 9.49 2.40
CA ARG A 164 8.19 9.78 1.88
C ARG A 164 9.10 8.52 1.90
N PRO A 165 9.25 7.80 3.04
CA PRO A 165 10.01 6.55 3.07
C PRO A 165 9.56 5.53 2.02
N LEU A 166 8.26 5.41 1.79
CA LEU A 166 7.72 4.50 0.77
C LEU A 166 8.08 4.95 -0.64
N LEU A 167 7.89 6.22 -0.97
CA LEU A 167 8.23 6.77 -2.29
C LEU A 167 9.73 6.65 -2.61
N ASP A 168 10.60 6.85 -1.62
CA ASP A 168 12.05 6.72 -1.80
C ASP A 168 12.49 5.28 -2.16
N GLN A 169 11.68 4.28 -1.80
CA GLN A 169 11.92 2.88 -2.15
C GLN A 169 11.42 2.50 -3.54
N VAL A 170 10.60 3.33 -4.20
CA VAL A 170 10.08 3.02 -5.53
C VAL A 170 11.21 3.12 -6.55
N ARG A 171 11.52 1.99 -7.20
CA ARG A 171 12.55 1.88 -8.23
C ARG A 171 12.03 1.00 -9.36
N ILE A 172 11.55 1.62 -10.43
CA ILE A 172 11.06 0.88 -11.59
C ILE A 172 12.23 0.60 -12.54
N LEU A 173 12.61 -0.67 -12.61
CA LEU A 173 13.61 -1.19 -13.54
C LEU A 173 13.00 -1.37 -14.94
N GLY A 174 13.79 -1.18 -16.00
CA GLY A 174 13.28 -1.29 -17.37
C GLY A 174 14.37 -1.13 -18.41
N LYS A 175 14.24 -0.12 -19.28
CA LYS A 175 15.22 0.21 -20.32
C LYS A 175 16.63 0.38 -19.73
N PRO A 176 17.70 0.07 -20.50
CA PRO A 176 19.08 0.28 -20.06
C PRO A 176 19.28 1.69 -19.50
N GLY A 177 19.81 1.78 -18.29
CA GLY A 177 20.08 3.06 -17.63
C GLY A 177 19.61 3.13 -16.18
N ARG A 178 19.48 4.35 -15.67
CA ARG A 178 19.08 4.60 -14.27
C ARG A 178 17.60 4.20 -14.08
N PRO A 179 17.27 3.43 -13.02
CA PRO A 179 15.89 3.12 -12.67
C PRO A 179 15.04 4.37 -12.50
N ARG A 180 13.77 4.32 -12.91
CA ARG A 180 12.84 5.42 -12.71
C ARG A 180 12.41 5.48 -11.25
N LYS A 181 12.58 6.66 -10.64
CA LYS A 181 12.31 6.92 -9.20
C LYS A 181 11.24 7.99 -8.96
N ARG A 182 10.51 8.38 -10.00
CA ARG A 182 9.48 9.42 -9.93
C ARG A 182 8.39 9.15 -10.95
N SER A 183 7.17 9.58 -10.67
CA SER A 183 6.08 9.73 -11.62
C SER A 183 5.94 11.18 -12.08
N ARG A 184 4.97 11.46 -12.95
CA ARG A 184 4.53 12.82 -13.26
C ARG A 184 3.50 13.30 -12.24
N TRP A 185 2.56 12.44 -11.87
CA TRP A 185 1.47 12.71 -10.94
C TRP A 185 1.54 11.79 -9.73
N LEU A 186 1.32 12.35 -8.55
CA LEU A 186 1.12 11.60 -7.31
C LEU A 186 -0.29 11.85 -6.80
N LEU A 187 -1.13 10.83 -6.82
CA LEU A 187 -2.50 10.88 -6.31
C LEU A 187 -2.51 10.33 -4.88
N ALA A 188 -3.18 11.04 -3.99
CA ALA A 188 -3.39 10.61 -2.62
C ALA A 188 -4.69 11.22 -2.08
N ASP A 189 -5.26 10.60 -1.04
CA ASP A 189 -6.41 11.17 -0.36
C ASP A 189 -6.06 12.40 0.50
N ASN A 190 -7.07 13.02 1.11
CA ASN A 190 -6.88 14.20 1.95
C ASN A 190 -6.08 13.93 3.24
N GLY A 191 -5.91 12.66 3.65
CA GLY A 191 -5.09 12.26 4.78
C GLY A 191 -3.60 12.48 4.51
N TYR A 192 -3.21 12.57 3.23
CA TYR A 192 -1.85 12.89 2.79
C TYR A 192 -1.62 14.39 2.57
N ASP A 193 -2.57 15.27 2.90
CA ASP A 193 -2.38 16.72 2.77
C ASP A 193 -1.38 17.24 3.80
N ALA A 194 -0.11 17.34 3.39
CA ALA A 194 0.94 17.94 4.20
C ALA A 194 1.97 18.67 3.33
N GLU A 195 2.41 19.83 3.81
CA GLU A 195 3.40 20.68 3.16
C GLU A 195 4.69 19.92 2.84
N HIS A 196 5.14 19.07 3.75
CA HIS A 196 6.36 18.31 3.59
C HIS A 196 6.23 17.27 2.44
N LEU A 197 5.07 16.65 2.22
CA LEU A 197 4.87 15.77 1.06
C LEU A 197 4.80 16.57 -0.24
N ARG A 198 4.17 17.75 -0.24
CA ARG A 198 4.16 18.65 -1.41
C ARG A 198 5.57 19.10 -1.79
N TYR A 199 6.38 19.53 -0.82
CA TYR A 199 7.80 19.87 -1.04
C TYR A 199 8.63 18.70 -1.59
N TYR A 200 8.35 17.48 -1.13
CA TYR A 200 8.97 16.28 -1.70
C TYR A 200 8.61 16.14 -3.19
N CYS A 201 7.33 16.28 -3.53
CA CYS A 201 6.88 16.22 -4.92
C CYS A 201 7.56 17.28 -5.79
N ASP A 202 7.63 18.53 -5.30
CA ASP A 202 8.30 19.62 -6.02
C ASP A 202 9.78 19.31 -6.28
N ARG A 203 10.50 18.81 -5.27
CA ARG A 203 11.91 18.42 -5.38
C ARG A 203 12.14 17.35 -6.47
N TYR A 204 11.23 16.39 -6.58
CA TYR A 204 11.29 15.32 -7.57
C TYR A 204 10.54 15.66 -8.89
N ARG A 205 10.02 16.88 -9.02
CA ARG A 205 9.20 17.35 -10.15
C ARG A 205 8.01 16.42 -10.43
N MET A 206 7.33 16.04 -9.37
CA MET A 206 6.05 15.34 -9.37
C MET A 206 4.95 16.36 -9.06
N GLN A 207 3.78 16.22 -9.68
CA GLN A 207 2.62 17.06 -9.43
C GLN A 207 1.69 16.34 -8.43
N PRO A 208 1.57 16.83 -7.19
CA PRO A 208 0.69 16.23 -6.20
C PRO A 208 -0.78 16.58 -6.48
N VAL A 209 -1.59 15.55 -6.73
CA VAL A 209 -3.05 15.63 -6.83
C VAL A 209 -3.61 15.16 -5.49
N ILE A 210 -3.54 16.04 -4.50
CA ILE A 210 -3.94 15.77 -3.11
C ILE A 210 -4.97 16.83 -2.73
N PRO A 211 -6.22 16.46 -2.41
CA PRO A 211 -7.23 17.40 -1.94
C PRO A 211 -6.74 18.13 -0.69
N LEU A 212 -6.91 19.45 -0.64
CA LEU A 212 -6.62 20.21 0.56
C LEU A 212 -7.60 19.81 1.66
N ARG A 213 -7.08 19.60 2.87
CA ARG A 213 -7.93 19.37 4.03
C ARG A 213 -8.73 20.64 4.29
N ALA A 214 -10.05 20.54 4.27
CA ALA A 214 -10.91 21.66 4.66
C ALA A 214 -10.52 22.08 6.09
N MET A 215 -10.08 23.33 6.26
CA MET A 215 -9.86 23.87 7.60
C MET A 215 -11.18 23.80 8.37
N PRO A 216 -11.18 23.54 9.69
CA PRO A 216 -12.29 23.93 10.53
C PRO A 216 -12.58 25.41 10.26
N ARG A 217 -13.86 25.79 10.14
CA ARG A 217 -14.23 27.22 10.14
C ARG A 217 -13.48 27.87 11.30
N LYS A 218 -12.76 28.97 11.02
CA LYS A 218 -12.22 29.83 12.09
C LYS A 218 -13.34 29.95 13.15
N PRO A 219 -13.08 29.77 14.46
CA PRO A 219 -14.05 30.21 15.45
C PRO A 219 -14.39 31.63 15.05
N GLY A 220 -15.66 31.87 14.73
CA GLY A 220 -16.09 33.12 14.13
C GLY A 220 -15.48 34.24 14.95
N LEU A 221 -14.80 35.19 14.31
CA LEU A 221 -14.57 36.46 14.96
C LEU A 221 -15.94 36.86 15.48
N ALA A 222 -16.08 36.95 16.81
CA ALA A 222 -17.24 37.57 17.39
C ALA A 222 -17.32 38.95 16.75
N CYS A 223 -18.30 39.14 15.88
CA CYS A 223 -18.67 40.47 15.44
C CYS A 223 -19.19 41.15 16.71
N PRO A 224 -18.66 42.30 17.13
CA PRO A 224 -19.28 43.05 18.21
C PRO A 224 -20.73 43.36 17.81
N ASP A 225 -21.69 43.11 18.69
CA ASP A 225 -23.13 43.34 18.54
C ASP A 225 -23.51 44.83 18.41
N SER A 226 -22.86 45.54 17.50
CA SER A 226 -23.13 46.96 17.25
C SER A 226 -22.76 47.28 15.82
N LEU A 227 -23.64 46.92 14.89
CA LEU A 227 -23.94 47.64 13.65
C LEU A 227 -24.93 46.81 12.82
N ILE A 228 -26.16 46.69 13.33
CA ILE A 228 -27.34 46.44 12.48
C ILE A 228 -28.15 47.74 12.51
N VAL A 229 -27.93 48.60 11.52
CA VAL A 229 -28.89 49.64 11.14
C VAL A 229 -28.89 49.75 9.61
N GLN A 230 -30.10 49.55 9.06
CA GLN A 230 -30.61 50.00 7.77
C GLN A 230 -30.14 49.27 6.50
N SER A 231 -30.98 48.32 6.03
CA SER A 231 -31.73 48.54 4.79
C SER A 231 -32.76 47.42 4.61
N ILE A 232 -34.02 47.71 4.90
CA ILE A 232 -35.15 46.96 4.36
C ILE A 232 -36.10 48.00 3.80
N GLY A 233 -36.23 48.02 2.47
CA GLY A 233 -37.21 48.85 1.79
C GLY A 233 -38.63 48.33 2.06
N SER A 234 -39.54 49.26 2.29
CA SER A 234 -40.97 49.05 2.12
C SER A 234 -41.52 50.21 1.29
N ALA A 235 -41.96 49.87 0.08
CA ALA A 235 -42.93 50.67 -0.65
C ALA A 235 -44.25 50.65 0.13
N THR A 236 -44.96 51.79 0.20
CA THR A 236 -46.40 51.96 -0.10
C THR A 236 -46.87 53.37 0.29
N SER A 237 -47.14 54.18 -0.75
CA SER A 237 -48.24 55.13 -0.96
C SER A 237 -48.48 56.40 -0.08
N LEU A 238 -48.77 57.48 -0.83
CA LEU A 238 -49.80 58.53 -0.67
C LEU A 238 -49.42 59.93 -0.18
N SER A 239 -49.87 60.91 -1.01
CA SER A 239 -50.13 62.34 -0.73
C SER A 239 -48.88 63.20 -0.52
N GLY A 240 -48.63 64.32 -1.19
CA GLY A 240 -49.49 65.33 -1.81
C GLY A 240 -48.82 66.70 -1.55
N CYS A 241 -49.13 67.70 -2.39
CA CYS A 241 -48.80 69.14 -2.25
C CYS A 241 -47.46 69.65 -2.85
N LEU A 242 -47.60 70.10 -4.10
CA LEU A 242 -46.95 71.30 -4.65
C LEU A 242 -47.44 72.55 -3.89
N ALA A 243 -46.51 73.40 -3.42
CA ALA A 243 -46.67 74.85 -3.33
C ALA A 243 -45.33 75.47 -2.86
N GLY A 244 -44.78 76.39 -3.66
CA GLY A 244 -43.59 77.20 -3.31
C GLY A 244 -42.66 77.37 -4.49
#